data_AF-A0A9W4A9V8-F1
#
_entry.id   AF-A0A9W4A9V8-F1
#
_cell.length_a   1.000
_cell.length_b   1.000
_cell.length_c   1.000
_cell.angle_alpha   90.00
_cell.angle_beta   90.00
_cell.angle_gamma   90.00
#
_symmetry.space_group_name_H-M   'P 1'
#
loop_
_entity.id
_entity.type
_entity.pdbx_description
1 polymer ?
#
loop_
_entity_poly.entity_id
_entity_poly.type
_entity_poly.pdbx_seq_one_letter_code
_entity_poly.pdbx_strand_id
1 'polypeptide(L)'
;MEAGGWVEEVFYSLLRIGFCYEQLANRSANKQNEVTDADEKETVKGQEEQYLALAVFYFQKAWEYRPTRAEPLYQLARLYRLRSQNNIALMYALQGKEIPFPKDDLLFVDYHVYDYLFDYEISISAFYIPHKKHLGAVSQKYLESIKEKIPFHIANIVENNAKFY
;
A
#
# COMPACT_ATOMS: atom_id res chain seq x y z
N MET A 1 -17.69 -26.34 18.26
CA MET A 1 -17.24 -25.19 17.47
C MET A 1 -15.94 -25.64 16.84
N GLU A 2 -15.94 -25.98 15.54
CA GLU A 2 -14.70 -26.34 14.86
C GLU A 2 -13.84 -25.08 14.78
N ALA A 3 -12.71 -25.09 15.50
CA ALA A 3 -11.77 -23.98 15.46
C ALA A 3 -10.99 -24.07 14.14
N GLY A 4 -11.31 -23.21 13.17
CA GLY A 4 -10.55 -23.03 11.93
C GLY A 4 -11.42 -22.68 10.73
N GLY A 5 -10.83 -21.99 9.75
CA GLY A 5 -11.51 -21.65 8.49
C GLY A 5 -12.30 -20.34 8.54
N TRP A 6 -11.94 -19.44 9.45
CA TRP A 6 -12.57 -18.12 9.52
C TRP A 6 -12.24 -17.32 8.27
N VAL A 7 -13.21 -16.57 7.76
CA VAL A 7 -13.02 -15.75 6.56
C VAL A 7 -11.89 -14.73 6.76
N GLU A 8 -11.69 -14.24 7.99
CA GLU A 8 -10.58 -13.36 8.33
C GLU A 8 -9.21 -14.05 8.25
N GLU A 9 -9.11 -15.33 8.62
CA GLU A 9 -7.85 -16.09 8.56
C GLU A 9 -7.43 -16.38 7.12
N VAL A 10 -8.39 -16.75 6.26
CA VAL A 10 -8.13 -16.98 4.83
C VAL A 10 -7.73 -15.67 4.14
N PHE A 11 -8.47 -14.59 4.41
CA PHE A 11 -8.14 -13.25 3.94
C PHE A 11 -6.73 -12.84 4.37
N TYR A 12 -6.44 -12.95 5.66
CA TYR A 12 -5.16 -12.53 6.21
C TYR A 12 -4.02 -13.39 5.66
N SER A 13 -4.23 -14.69 5.44
CA SER A 13 -3.24 -15.57 4.81
C SER A 13 -2.89 -15.11 3.39
N LEU A 14 -3.89 -14.77 2.56
CA LEU A 14 -3.66 -14.23 1.22
C LEU A 14 -2.87 -12.91 1.27
N LEU A 15 -3.27 -12.01 2.17
CA LEU A 15 -2.58 -10.74 2.40
C LEU A 15 -1.12 -10.96 2.82
N ARG A 16 -0.86 -11.91 3.72
CA ARG A 16 0.48 -12.28 4.19
C ARG A 16 1.35 -12.90 3.12
N ILE A 17 0.79 -13.70 2.20
CA ILE A 17 1.53 -14.20 1.04
C ILE A 17 1.98 -13.02 0.15
N GLY A 18 1.11 -12.03 -0.07
CA GLY A 18 1.48 -10.80 -0.80
C GLY A 18 2.66 -10.08 -0.15
N PHE A 19 2.62 -9.91 1.18
CA PHE A 19 3.75 -9.34 1.93
C PHE A 19 5.04 -10.17 1.79
N CYS A 20 4.97 -11.50 1.85
CA CYS A 20 6.15 -12.35 1.68
C CYS A 20 6.80 -12.16 0.30
N TYR A 21 6.00 -12.06 -0.76
CA TYR A 21 6.52 -11.80 -2.09
C TYR A 21 7.09 -10.38 -2.24
N GLU A 22 6.48 -9.37 -1.62
CA GLU A 22 7.06 -8.01 -1.59
C GLU A 22 8.43 -8.02 -0.90
N GLN A 23 8.58 -8.77 0.20
CA GLN A 23 9.87 -8.91 0.89
C GLN A 23 10.92 -9.63 0.04
N LEU A 24 10.52 -10.66 -0.71
CA LEU A 24 11.42 -11.34 -1.66
C LEU A 24 11.84 -10.41 -2.79
N ALA A 25 10.93 -9.61 -3.34
CA ALA A 25 11.25 -8.60 -4.35
C ALA A 25 12.28 -7.60 -3.81
N ASN A 26 12.07 -7.05 -2.61
CA ASN A 26 13.01 -6.11 -1.99
C ASN A 26 14.39 -6.71 -1.75
N ARG A 27 14.46 -8.00 -1.35
CA ARG A 27 15.75 -8.71 -1.22
C ARG A 27 16.44 -8.88 -2.57
N SER A 28 15.70 -9.19 -3.62
CA SER A 28 16.23 -9.29 -4.98
C SER A 28 16.78 -7.95 -5.45
N ALA A 29 16.04 -6.86 -5.24
CA ALA A 29 16.48 -5.50 -5.54
C ALA A 29 17.77 -5.12 -4.79
N ASN A 30 17.89 -5.49 -3.52
CA ASN A 30 19.11 -5.27 -2.75
C ASN A 30 20.30 -6.05 -3.31
N LYS A 31 20.10 -7.34 -3.64
CA LYS A 31 21.13 -8.18 -4.27
C LYS A 31 21.59 -7.59 -5.60
N GLN A 32 20.70 -6.99 -6.37
CA GLN A 32 21.05 -6.35 -7.64
C GLN A 32 22.12 -5.25 -7.48
N ASN A 33 22.16 -4.58 -6.32
CA ASN A 33 23.16 -3.55 -6.01
C ASN A 33 24.54 -4.12 -5.64
N GLU A 34 24.62 -5.40 -5.28
CA GLU A 34 25.85 -6.09 -4.88
C GLU A 34 26.52 -6.83 -6.06
N VAL A 35 25.73 -7.20 -7.07
CA VAL A 35 26.19 -7.98 -8.22
C VAL A 35 26.86 -7.09 -9.27
N THR A 36 28.09 -7.46 -9.66
CA THR A 36 28.86 -6.78 -10.72
C THR A 36 28.74 -7.46 -12.09
N ASP A 37 28.45 -8.77 -12.11
CA ASP A 37 28.29 -9.54 -13.33
C ASP A 37 26.98 -9.19 -14.05
N ALA A 38 27.04 -8.97 -15.36
CA ALA A 38 25.89 -8.48 -16.13
C ALA A 38 24.77 -9.53 -16.25
N ASP A 39 25.12 -10.81 -16.42
CA ASP A 39 24.16 -11.88 -16.61
C ASP A 39 23.46 -12.23 -15.29
N GLU A 40 24.21 -12.24 -14.18
CA GLU A 40 23.61 -12.41 -12.84
C GLU A 40 22.71 -11.21 -12.50
N LYS A 41 23.09 -9.98 -12.87
CA LYS A 41 22.29 -8.78 -12.61
C LYS A 41 20.94 -8.82 -13.34
N GLU A 42 20.91 -9.27 -14.59
CA GLU A 42 19.66 -9.43 -15.34
C GLU A 42 18.79 -10.54 -14.75
N THR A 43 19.41 -11.64 -14.29
CA THR A 43 18.70 -12.74 -13.62
C THR A 43 18.02 -12.26 -12.33
N VAL A 44 18.74 -11.53 -11.48
CA VAL A 44 18.21 -10.98 -10.21
C VAL A 44 17.10 -9.97 -10.47
N LYS A 45 17.23 -9.15 -11.50
CA LYS A 45 16.18 -8.22 -11.93
C LYS A 45 14.90 -8.98 -12.36
N GLY A 46 15.04 -10.04 -13.17
CA GLY A 46 13.90 -10.87 -13.56
C GLY A 46 13.20 -11.54 -12.35
N GLN A 47 13.97 -11.97 -11.35
CA GLN A 47 13.42 -12.49 -10.10
C GLN A 47 12.67 -11.42 -9.30
N GLU A 48 13.20 -10.20 -9.23
CA GLU A 48 12.52 -9.07 -8.57
C GLU A 48 11.15 -8.82 -9.21
N GLU A 49 11.11 -8.71 -10.54
CA GLU A 49 9.88 -8.47 -11.30
C GLU A 49 8.86 -9.59 -11.09
N GLN A 50 9.32 -10.85 -11.06
CA GLN A 50 8.46 -12.00 -10.79
C GLN A 50 7.86 -11.97 -9.37
N TYR A 51 8.68 -11.70 -8.35
CA TYR A 51 8.20 -11.58 -6.99
C TYR A 51 7.24 -10.39 -6.82
N LEU A 52 7.51 -9.27 -7.50
CA LEU A 52 6.63 -8.12 -7.50
C LEU A 52 5.26 -8.46 -8.11
N ALA A 53 5.24 -9.16 -9.25
CA ALA A 53 4.00 -9.59 -9.88
C ALA A 53 3.19 -10.51 -8.96
N LEU A 54 3.86 -11.43 -8.24
CA LEU A 54 3.21 -12.29 -7.26
C LEU A 54 2.68 -11.50 -6.06
N ALA A 55 3.41 -10.49 -5.56
CA ALA A 55 2.92 -9.63 -4.49
C ALA A 55 1.62 -8.92 -4.88
N VAL A 56 1.60 -8.30 -6.07
CA VAL A 56 0.42 -7.64 -6.63
C VAL A 56 -0.74 -8.63 -6.77
N PHE A 57 -0.48 -9.80 -7.35
CA PHE A 57 -1.48 -10.85 -7.53
C PHE A 57 -2.13 -11.25 -6.21
N TYR A 58 -1.34 -11.48 -5.16
CA TYR A 58 -1.89 -11.91 -3.87
C TYR A 58 -2.60 -10.80 -3.10
N PHE A 59 -2.18 -9.54 -3.24
CA PHE A 59 -2.95 -8.42 -2.71
C PHE A 59 -4.31 -8.27 -3.42
N GLN A 60 -4.34 -8.38 -4.76
CA GLN A 60 -5.59 -8.39 -5.52
C GLN A 60 -6.47 -9.57 -5.13
N LYS A 61 -5.89 -10.77 -4.99
CA LYS A 61 -6.60 -11.98 -4.57
C LYS A 61 -7.18 -11.85 -3.16
N ALA A 62 -6.47 -11.23 -2.23
CA ALA A 62 -6.97 -10.95 -0.89
C ALA A 62 -8.18 -10.00 -0.94
N TRP A 63 -8.12 -8.95 -1.77
CA TRP A 63 -9.24 -8.03 -1.93
C TRP A 63 -10.45 -8.67 -2.62
N GLU A 64 -10.25 -9.42 -3.70
CA GLU A 64 -11.31 -10.18 -4.38
C GLU A 64 -11.99 -11.19 -3.44
N TYR A 65 -11.21 -11.82 -2.56
CA TYR A 65 -11.75 -12.73 -1.54
C TYR A 65 -12.59 -12.00 -0.49
N ARG A 66 -12.22 -10.77 -0.13
CA ARG A 66 -12.92 -9.98 0.89
C ARG A 66 -12.96 -8.50 0.54
N PRO A 67 -13.86 -8.08 -0.38
CA PRO A 67 -13.86 -6.72 -0.92
C PRO A 67 -14.28 -5.64 0.09
N THR A 68 -14.80 -6.05 1.25
CA THR A 68 -15.10 -5.18 2.40
C THR A 68 -13.85 -4.82 3.23
N ARG A 69 -12.69 -5.40 2.92
CA ARG A 69 -11.42 -5.12 3.60
C ARG A 69 -10.50 -4.31 2.68
N ALA A 70 -10.16 -3.09 3.10
CA ALA A 70 -9.42 -2.13 2.29
C ALA A 70 -7.89 -2.33 2.35
N GLU A 71 -7.39 -3.07 3.34
CA GLU A 71 -5.95 -3.25 3.58
C GLU A 71 -5.15 -3.66 2.34
N PRO A 72 -5.59 -4.61 1.47
CA PRO A 72 -4.82 -5.00 0.30
C PRO A 72 -4.74 -3.87 -0.75
N LEU A 73 -5.78 -3.04 -0.86
CA LEU A 73 -5.75 -1.87 -1.75
C LEU A 73 -4.78 -0.80 -1.25
N TYR A 74 -4.66 -0.61 0.07
CA TYR A 74 -3.61 0.23 0.64
C TYR A 74 -2.21 -0.34 0.33
N GLN A 75 -2.01 -1.66 0.46
CA GLN A 75 -0.73 -2.28 0.10
C GLN A 75 -0.36 -2.03 -1.36
N LEU A 76 -1.33 -2.19 -2.28
CA LEU A 76 -1.15 -1.91 -3.70
C LEU A 76 -0.83 -0.42 -3.95
N ALA A 77 -1.58 0.50 -3.33
CA ALA A 77 -1.32 1.93 -3.44
C ALA A 77 0.12 2.28 -3.03
N ARG A 78 0.57 1.83 -1.84
CA ARG A 78 1.94 2.06 -1.36
C ARG A 78 2.96 1.44 -2.31
N LEU A 79 2.75 0.19 -2.73
CA LEU A 79 3.69 -0.57 -3.56
C LEU A 79 3.94 0.13 -4.91
N TYR A 80 2.89 0.65 -5.54
CA TYR A 80 2.99 1.43 -6.77
C TYR A 80 3.56 2.83 -6.53
N ARG A 81 3.21 3.51 -5.42
CA ARG A 81 3.79 4.82 -5.06
C ARG A 81 5.30 4.73 -4.89
N LEU A 82 5.79 3.73 -4.15
CA LEU A 82 7.23 3.52 -3.94
C LEU A 82 8.01 3.29 -5.25
N ARG A 83 7.32 2.87 -6.31
CA ARG A 83 7.86 2.68 -7.66
C ARG A 83 7.58 3.84 -8.61
N SER A 84 7.16 4.99 -8.07
CA SER A 84 6.79 6.20 -8.82
C SER A 84 5.66 6.01 -9.84
N GLN A 85 4.87 4.95 -9.73
CA GLN A 85 3.73 4.67 -10.59
C GLN A 85 2.47 5.38 -10.05
N ASN A 86 2.56 6.70 -9.96
CA ASN A 86 1.61 7.54 -9.22
C ASN A 86 0.15 7.42 -9.69
N ASN A 87 -0.10 7.22 -10.99
CA ASN A 87 -1.47 7.06 -11.51
C ASN A 87 -2.15 5.79 -10.95
N ILE A 88 -1.42 4.67 -10.92
CA ILE A 88 -1.93 3.39 -10.41
C ILE A 88 -2.06 3.44 -8.89
N ALA A 89 -1.06 4.03 -8.22
CA ALA A 89 -1.11 4.25 -6.78
C ALA A 89 -2.35 5.06 -6.36
N LEU A 90 -2.61 6.18 -7.05
CA LEU A 90 -3.77 7.03 -6.80
C LEU A 90 -5.09 6.28 -7.06
N MET A 91 -5.17 5.49 -8.14
CA MET A 91 -6.34 4.68 -8.45
C MET A 91 -6.70 3.73 -7.31
N TYR A 92 -5.73 2.97 -6.80
CA TYR A 92 -5.95 2.07 -5.67
C TYR A 92 -6.27 2.80 -4.38
N ALA A 93 -5.60 3.93 -4.12
CA ALA A 93 -5.82 4.69 -2.90
C ALA A 93 -7.24 5.29 -2.85
N LEU A 94 -7.73 5.84 -3.97
CA LEU A 94 -9.10 6.35 -4.07
C LEU A 94 -10.12 5.24 -3.91
N GLN A 95 -9.93 4.10 -4.59
CA GLN A 95 -10.85 2.96 -4.46
C GLN A 95 -10.91 2.41 -3.04
N GLY A 96 -9.76 2.29 -2.37
CA GLY A 96 -9.69 1.79 -1.00
C GLY A 96 -10.27 2.74 0.02
N LYS A 97 -10.15 4.06 -0.19
CA LYS A 97 -10.71 5.08 0.69
C LYS A 97 -12.25 5.05 0.77
N GLU A 98 -12.92 4.59 -0.29
CA GLU A 98 -14.39 4.46 -0.31
C GLU A 98 -14.89 3.26 0.52
N ILE A 99 -14.00 2.33 0.90
CA ILE A 99 -14.36 1.15 1.68
C ILE A 99 -14.42 1.54 3.17
N PRO A 100 -15.59 1.42 3.83
CA PRO A 100 -15.73 1.80 5.23
C PRO A 100 -15.02 0.81 6.17
N PHE A 101 -14.80 1.24 7.41
CA PHE A 101 -14.28 0.35 8.46
C PHE A 101 -15.12 -0.93 8.59
N PRO A 102 -14.50 -2.12 8.57
CA PRO A 102 -15.19 -3.40 8.58
C PRO A 102 -15.68 -3.75 10.00
N LYS A 103 -16.89 -3.31 10.35
CA LYS A 103 -17.44 -3.46 11.72
C LYS A 103 -17.66 -4.91 12.15
N ASP A 104 -17.88 -5.80 11.18
CA ASP A 104 -18.15 -7.22 11.41
C ASP A 104 -16.87 -8.07 11.52
N ASP A 105 -15.70 -7.44 11.37
CA ASP A 105 -14.39 -8.07 11.45
C ASP A 105 -13.76 -7.95 12.83
N LEU A 106 -13.39 -9.08 13.42
CA LEU A 106 -12.76 -9.09 14.74
C LEU A 106 -11.25 -9.33 14.69
N LEU A 107 -10.76 -10.01 13.65
CA LEU A 107 -9.37 -10.44 13.57
C LEU A 107 -8.57 -9.66 12.50
N PHE A 108 -7.33 -9.33 12.87
CA PHE A 108 -6.29 -8.80 11.97
C PHE A 108 -6.66 -7.51 11.20
N VAL A 109 -7.51 -6.65 11.77
CA VAL A 109 -7.88 -5.36 11.15
C VAL A 109 -6.77 -4.33 11.39
N ASP A 110 -6.29 -3.69 10.32
CA ASP A 110 -5.36 -2.56 10.43
C ASP A 110 -6.14 -1.24 10.42
N TYR A 111 -6.40 -0.68 11.60
CA TYR A 111 -7.23 0.51 11.76
C TYR A 111 -6.65 1.76 11.07
N HIS A 112 -5.32 1.87 10.97
CA HIS A 112 -4.68 3.03 10.35
C HIS A 112 -5.03 3.17 8.87
N VAL A 113 -5.32 2.04 8.19
CA VAL A 113 -5.76 2.01 6.79
C VAL A 113 -7.02 2.83 6.60
N TYR A 114 -7.95 2.72 7.54
CA TYR A 114 -9.26 3.38 7.49
C TYR A 114 -9.22 4.81 8.05
N ASP A 115 -8.24 5.13 8.90
CA ASP A 115 -8.15 6.42 9.54
C ASP A 115 -7.41 7.47 8.71
N TYR A 116 -6.21 7.15 8.20
CA TYR A 116 -5.35 8.16 7.56
C TYR A 116 -4.43 7.66 6.45
N LEU A 117 -4.17 6.35 6.32
CA LEU A 117 -3.14 5.88 5.38
C LEU A 117 -3.55 6.07 3.91
N PHE A 118 -4.83 5.98 3.56
CA PHE A 118 -5.26 6.32 2.21
C PHE A 118 -5.07 7.80 1.89
N ASP A 119 -5.39 8.69 2.84
CA ASP A 119 -5.13 10.11 2.67
C ASP A 119 -3.64 10.40 2.51
N TYR A 120 -2.80 9.70 3.26
CA TYR A 120 -1.34 9.78 3.09
C TYR A 120 -0.91 9.41 1.66
N GLU A 121 -1.38 8.27 1.15
CA GLU A 121 -1.04 7.81 -0.21
C GLU A 121 -1.61 8.73 -1.30
N ILE A 122 -2.83 9.28 -1.12
CA ILE A 122 -3.44 10.26 -2.04
C ILE A 122 -2.65 11.57 -2.02
N SER A 123 -2.28 12.08 -0.84
CA SER A 123 -1.53 13.34 -0.68
C SER A 123 -0.18 13.32 -1.41
N ILE A 124 0.45 12.14 -1.53
CA ILE A 124 1.72 12.01 -2.24
C ILE A 124 1.48 11.75 -3.73
N SER A 125 0.64 10.75 -4.05
CA SER A 125 0.49 10.29 -5.45
C SER A 125 -0.16 11.34 -6.33
N ALA A 126 -1.18 12.05 -5.83
CA ALA A 126 -1.87 13.07 -6.59
C ALA A 126 -1.02 14.31 -6.88
N PHE A 127 0.02 14.58 -6.07
CA PHE A 127 0.95 15.68 -6.28
C PHE A 127 1.62 15.60 -7.66
N TYR A 128 2.02 14.39 -8.05
CA TYR A 128 2.74 14.11 -9.29
C TYR A 128 1.82 13.99 -10.52
N ILE A 129 0.51 14.24 -10.37
CA ILE A 129 -0.47 14.16 -11.46
C ILE A 129 -1.13 15.53 -11.61
N PRO A 130 -0.69 16.38 -12.57
CA PRO A 130 -1.05 17.80 -12.62
C PRO A 130 -2.56 18.09 -12.52
N HIS A 131 -3.40 17.30 -13.21
CA HIS A 131 -4.85 17.49 -13.23
C HIS A 131 -5.58 16.83 -12.05
N LYS A 132 -4.88 16.09 -11.17
CA LYS A 132 -5.42 15.46 -9.96
C LYS A 132 -4.89 16.07 -8.67
N LYS A 133 -4.00 17.07 -8.74
CA LYS A 133 -3.38 17.72 -7.57
C LYS A 133 -4.39 18.20 -6.52
N HIS A 134 -5.58 18.61 -6.93
CA HIS A 134 -6.67 18.99 -6.01
C HIS A 134 -7.08 17.88 -5.04
N LEU A 135 -7.05 16.61 -5.46
CA LEU A 135 -7.33 15.47 -4.58
C LEU A 135 -6.29 15.36 -3.47
N GLY A 136 -5.01 15.53 -3.85
CA GLY A 136 -3.90 15.54 -2.90
C GLY A 136 -4.01 16.69 -1.89
N ALA A 137 -4.43 17.89 -2.35
CA ALA A 137 -4.64 19.04 -1.46
C ALA A 137 -5.75 18.80 -0.44
N VAL A 138 -6.84 18.12 -0.82
CA VAL A 138 -7.93 17.75 0.11
C VAL A 138 -7.42 16.76 1.16
N SER A 139 -6.72 15.71 0.74
CA SER A 139 -6.14 14.73 1.67
C SER A 139 -5.09 15.34 2.60
N GLN A 140 -4.23 16.21 2.07
CA GLN A 140 -3.22 16.93 2.84
C GLN A 140 -3.87 17.77 3.97
N LYS A 141 -4.93 18.54 3.65
CA LYS A 141 -5.67 19.32 4.66
C LYS A 141 -6.31 18.44 5.74
N TYR A 142 -6.85 17.29 5.37
CA TYR A 142 -7.37 16.33 6.34
C TYR A 142 -6.27 15.83 7.27
N LEU A 143 -5.12 15.40 6.73
CA LEU A 143 -3.99 14.92 7.53
C LEU A 143 -3.48 15.99 8.51
N GLU A 144 -3.39 17.25 8.06
CA GLU A 144 -3.03 18.39 8.93
C GLU A 144 -4.02 18.56 10.09
N SER A 145 -5.33 18.39 9.83
CA SER A 145 -6.37 18.51 10.86
C SER A 145 -6.32 17.43 11.94
N ILE A 146 -5.70 16.28 11.65
CA ILE A 146 -5.56 15.15 12.57
C ILE A 146 -4.12 14.90 13.02
N LYS A 147 -3.18 15.82 12.75
CA LYS A 147 -1.74 15.60 12.93
C LYS A 147 -1.34 15.16 14.34
N GLU A 148 -2.05 15.65 15.37
CA GLU A 148 -1.81 15.29 16.78
C GLU A 148 -2.23 13.84 17.12
N LYS A 149 -2.99 13.19 16.23
CA LYS A 149 -3.51 11.83 16.40
C LYS A 149 -2.75 10.77 15.60
N ILE A 150 -1.87 11.17 14.69
CA ILE A 150 -1.10 10.26 13.83
C ILE A 150 0.35 10.13 14.34
N PRO A 151 1.08 9.05 14.00
CA PRO A 151 2.45 8.87 14.46
C PRO A 151 3.38 10.05 14.10
N PHE A 152 4.25 10.44 15.03
CA PHE A 152 5.14 11.61 14.89
C PHE A 152 5.89 11.67 13.54
N HIS A 153 6.42 10.54 13.08
CA HIS A 153 7.15 10.48 11.81
C HIS A 153 6.24 10.79 10.59
N ILE A 154 4.97 10.39 10.63
CA ILE A 154 3.98 10.74 9.59
C ILE A 154 3.59 12.21 9.70
N ALA A 155 3.31 12.70 10.92
CA ALA A 155 2.97 14.11 11.15
C ALA A 155 4.06 15.05 10.60
N ASN A 156 5.34 14.72 10.83
CA ASN A 156 6.45 15.48 10.28
C ASN A 156 6.49 15.47 8.74
N ILE A 157 6.18 14.33 8.10
CA ILE A 157 6.08 14.27 6.63
C ILE A 157 4.93 15.13 6.13
N VAL A 158 3.77 15.09 6.79
CA VAL A 158 2.60 15.91 6.47
C VAL A 158 2.96 17.39 6.54
N GLU A 159 3.60 17.85 7.62
CA GLU A 159 4.02 19.25 7.75
C GLU A 159 5.02 19.66 6.67
N ASN A 160 5.98 18.79 6.34
CA ASN A 160 6.93 19.06 5.27
C ASN A 160 6.29 19.11 3.89
N ASN A 161 5.23 18.33 3.66
CA ASN A 161 4.51 18.28 2.40
C ASN A 161 3.54 19.46 2.21
N ALA A 162 3.11 20.11 3.30
CA ALA A 162 2.17 21.23 3.27
C ALA A 162 2.63 22.36 2.33
N LYS A 163 3.94 22.63 2.25
CA LYS A 163 4.52 23.67 1.38
C LYS A 163 4.35 23.44 -0.12
N PHE A 164 3.99 22.22 -0.54
CA PHE A 164 3.83 21.86 -1.94
C PHE A 164 2.39 22.00 -2.46
N TYR A 165 1.44 22.29 -1.57
CA TYR A 165 0.02 22.46 -1.83
C TYR A 165 -0.46 23.85 -1.49
#